data_AF-A0A1B2DHY7-F1
#
_entry.id   AF-A0A1B2DHY7-F1
#
_cell.length_a   1.000
_cell.length_b   1.000
_cell.length_c   1.000
_cell.angle_alpha   90.00
_cell.angle_beta   90.00
_cell.angle_gamma   90.00
#
_symmetry.space_group_name_H-M   'P 1'
#
loop_
_entity.id
_entity.type
_entity.pdbx_description
1 polymer ?
#
loop_
_entity_poly.entity_id
_entity_poly.type
_entity_poly.pdbx_seq_one_letter_code
_entity_poly.pdbx_strand_id
1 'polypeptide(L)'
;MIRDLNYRVVRLAVPSGANTTSSYADIKNASLISFRIPAGYDGGAITIQASDIESGTFVDVYDSAGNLLTVPVGGADRVVSLTGAFLQAVSSLRFIKLKCASNVGANREIVLIGKG
;
A
#
# COMPACT_ATOMS: atom_id res chain seq x y z
N MET A 1 3.80 15.50 28.68
CA MET A 1 2.90 15.59 27.51
C MET A 1 3.52 14.75 26.41
N ILE A 2 3.09 13.50 26.26
CA ILE A 2 3.52 12.64 25.15
C ILE A 2 2.89 13.23 23.90
N ARG A 3 3.70 13.77 22.99
CA ARG A 3 3.22 14.12 21.65
C ARG A 3 2.85 12.79 21.00
N ASP A 4 1.56 12.59 20.71
CA ASP A 4 1.14 11.54 19.79
C ASP A 4 2.03 11.64 18.56
N LEU A 5 2.76 10.58 18.25
CA LEU A 5 3.51 10.52 17.01
C LEU A 5 2.48 10.62 15.88
N ASN A 6 2.59 11.64 15.03
CA ASN A 6 1.68 11.95 13.92
C ASN A 6 1.69 10.82 12.86
N TYR A 7 1.07 9.70 13.18
CA TYR A 7 0.86 8.59 12.28
C TYR A 7 -0.57 8.60 11.76
N ARG A 8 -0.72 8.38 10.45
CA ARG A 8 -2.00 8.13 9.81
C ARG A 8 -2.10 6.65 9.48
N VAL A 9 -3.19 6.03 9.90
CA VAL A 9 -3.45 4.61 9.65
C VAL A 9 -4.67 4.50 8.74
N VAL A 10 -4.50 3.91 7.56
CA VAL A 10 -5.58 3.69 6.59
C VAL A 10 -5.70 2.20 6.31
N ARG A 11 -6.91 1.68 6.28
CA ARG A 11 -7.21 0.26 6.02
C ARG A 11 -7.75 0.10 4.62
N LEU A 12 -7.17 -0.79 3.85
CA LEU A 12 -7.59 -1.11 2.48
C LEU A 12 -8.02 -2.56 2.38
N ALA A 13 -9.27 -2.75 1.95
CA ALA A 13 -9.75 -4.06 1.58
C ALA A 13 -9.14 -4.48 0.24
N VAL A 14 -8.46 -5.62 0.23
CA VAL A 14 -8.06 -6.35 -0.97
C VAL A 14 -9.09 -7.47 -1.16
N PRO A 15 -9.95 -7.37 -2.20
CA PRO A 15 -10.98 -8.39 -2.46
C PRO A 15 -10.38 -9.75 -2.75
N SER A 16 -11.12 -10.82 -2.45
CA SER A 16 -10.77 -12.18 -2.88
C SER A 16 -10.78 -12.33 -4.39
N GLY A 17 -9.94 -13.21 -4.92
CA GLY A 17 -9.88 -13.55 -6.33
C GLY A 17 -8.52 -13.26 -6.97
N ALA A 18 -8.40 -13.62 -8.25
CA ALA A 18 -7.20 -13.39 -9.05
C ALA A 18 -7.16 -11.96 -9.60
N ASN A 19 -5.97 -11.36 -9.66
CA ASN A 19 -5.76 -10.01 -10.21
C ASN A 19 -6.67 -8.95 -9.59
N THR A 20 -6.81 -9.04 -8.27
CA THR A 20 -7.67 -8.18 -7.47
C THR A 20 -7.02 -6.82 -7.21
N THR A 21 -7.83 -5.77 -7.12
CA THR A 21 -7.39 -4.41 -6.79
C THR A 21 -8.30 -3.84 -5.71
N SER A 22 -7.71 -3.15 -4.73
CA SER A 22 -8.46 -2.50 -3.65
C SER A 22 -9.25 -1.28 -4.15
N SER A 23 -10.16 -0.78 -3.30
CA SER A 23 -10.56 0.62 -3.37
C SER A 23 -9.34 1.54 -3.15
N TYR A 24 -9.48 2.83 -3.47
CA TYR A 24 -8.40 3.77 -3.17
C TYR A 24 -8.43 4.20 -1.70
N ALA A 25 -7.25 4.50 -1.16
CA ALA A 25 -7.03 5.15 0.11
C ALA A 25 -6.55 6.58 -0.12
N ASP A 26 -7.04 7.52 0.70
CA ASP A 26 -6.48 8.88 0.79
C ASP A 26 -5.60 8.98 2.05
N ILE A 27 -4.28 9.03 1.85
CA ILE A 27 -3.31 9.20 2.94
C ILE A 27 -3.14 10.68 3.37
N LYS A 28 -3.92 11.60 2.79
CA LYS A 28 -3.96 13.04 3.10
C LYS A 28 -2.56 13.64 3.12
N ASN A 29 -2.21 14.33 4.21
CA ASN A 29 -0.94 15.04 4.37
C ASN A 29 0.15 14.17 5.03
N ALA A 30 0.06 12.85 4.91
CA ALA A 30 1.05 11.92 5.44
C ALA A 30 1.77 11.21 4.30
N SER A 31 3.07 10.97 4.45
CA SER A 31 3.84 10.14 3.53
C SER A 31 3.76 8.69 3.96
N LEU A 32 3.45 7.77 3.04
CA LEU A 32 3.41 6.33 3.32
C LEU A 32 4.79 5.82 3.75
N ILE A 33 4.87 5.13 4.89
CA ILE A 33 6.14 4.61 5.44
C ILE A 33 6.14 3.10 5.66
N SER A 34 4.98 2.47 5.79
CA SER A 34 4.92 1.01 6.01
C SER A 34 3.55 0.41 5.71
N PHE A 35 3.55 -0.90 5.53
CA PHE A 35 2.37 -1.75 5.39
C PHE A 35 2.27 -2.70 6.59
N ARG A 36 1.07 -2.98 7.11
CA ARG A 36 0.79 -4.18 7.91
C ARG A 36 0.04 -5.19 7.06
N ILE A 37 0.65 -6.34 6.89
CA ILE A 37 0.08 -7.50 6.21
C ILE A 37 -0.58 -8.39 7.29
N PRO A 38 -1.87 -8.75 7.17
CA PRO A 38 -2.58 -9.53 8.19
C PRO A 38 -2.16 -11.00 8.14
N ALA A 39 -2.38 -11.74 9.24
CA ALA A 39 -2.05 -13.17 9.37
C ALA A 39 -2.74 -14.11 8.37
N GLY A 40 -3.88 -13.71 7.80
CA GLY A 40 -4.59 -14.51 6.80
C GLY A 40 -4.20 -14.21 5.35
N TYR A 41 -3.29 -13.26 5.09
CA TYR A 41 -2.96 -12.90 3.72
C TYR A 41 -2.21 -14.03 3.02
N ASP A 42 -2.82 -14.55 1.96
CA ASP A 42 -2.38 -15.68 1.15
C ASP A 42 -2.07 -15.29 -0.31
N GLY A 43 -2.24 -14.01 -0.64
CA GLY A 43 -1.78 -13.47 -1.90
C GLY A 43 -0.25 -13.42 -1.98
N GLY A 44 0.26 -13.42 -3.20
CA GLY A 44 1.58 -12.96 -3.56
C GLY A 44 1.71 -11.43 -3.50
N ALA A 45 2.82 -10.95 -4.07
CA ALA A 45 3.27 -9.56 -3.96
C ALA A 45 2.20 -8.52 -4.32
N ILE A 46 2.22 -7.41 -3.59
CA ILE A 46 1.31 -6.29 -3.79
C ILE A 46 2.05 -5.21 -4.57
N THR A 47 1.47 -4.73 -5.66
CA THR A 47 1.97 -3.54 -6.37
C THR A 47 1.13 -2.33 -6.02
N ILE A 48 1.74 -1.15 -6.12
CA ILE A 48 1.09 0.12 -5.81
C ILE A 48 0.57 0.75 -7.10
N GLN A 49 -0.67 1.23 -7.06
CA GLN A 49 -1.18 2.17 -8.04
C GLN A 49 -1.52 3.49 -7.35
N ALA A 50 -1.40 4.60 -8.06
CA ALA A 50 -1.73 5.91 -7.52
C ALA A 50 -2.41 6.82 -8.54
N SER A 51 -3.08 7.85 -8.02
CA SER A 51 -3.69 8.93 -8.78
C SER A 51 -3.33 10.28 -8.15
N ASP A 52 -3.24 11.31 -8.97
CA ASP A 52 -3.03 12.70 -8.57
C ASP A 52 -4.32 13.36 -8.05
N ILE A 53 -5.48 12.84 -8.46
CA ILE A 53 -6.80 13.32 -8.04
C ILE A 53 -7.64 12.22 -7.40
N GLU A 54 -8.61 12.63 -6.59
CA GLU A 54 -9.54 11.71 -5.95
C GLU A 54 -10.36 10.96 -7.00
N SER A 55 -10.41 9.63 -6.90
CA SER A 55 -11.13 8.76 -7.86
C SER A 55 -10.72 8.95 -9.33
N GLY A 56 -9.52 9.48 -9.60
CA GLY A 56 -8.98 9.61 -10.95
C GLY A 56 -8.54 8.31 -11.59
N THR A 57 -7.77 8.41 -12.66
CA THR A 57 -7.10 7.25 -13.26
C THR A 57 -5.95 6.82 -12.34
N PHE A 58 -5.96 5.54 -11.96
CA PHE A 58 -4.88 4.95 -11.17
C PHE A 58 -3.89 4.24 -12.10
N VAL A 59 -2.62 4.60 -11.97
CA VAL A 59 -1.53 4.01 -12.75
C VAL A 59 -0.54 3.30 -11.85
N ASP A 60 0.13 2.29 -12.39
CA ASP A 60 1.19 1.58 -11.70
C ASP A 60 2.33 2.55 -11.34
N VAL A 61 2.84 2.45 -10.12
CA VAL A 61 3.90 3.34 -9.61
C VAL A 61 5.27 2.68 -9.80
N TYR A 62 6.22 3.44 -10.34
CA TYR A 62 7.59 3.00 -10.56
C TYR A 62 8.56 3.85 -9.74
N ASP A 63 9.71 3.27 -9.38
CA ASP A 63 10.83 4.05 -8.87
C ASP A 63 11.55 4.81 -10.01
N SER A 64 12.50 5.68 -9.66
CA SER A 64 13.27 6.45 -10.64
C SER A 64 14.22 5.59 -11.49
N ALA A 65 14.41 4.31 -11.17
CA ALA A 65 15.16 3.36 -11.96
C ALA A 65 14.27 2.56 -12.93
N GLY A 66 12.96 2.82 -12.94
CA GLY A 66 11.99 2.15 -13.81
C GLY A 66 11.48 0.81 -13.28
N ASN A 67 11.70 0.50 -12.00
CA ASN A 67 11.17 -0.72 -11.38
C ASN A 67 9.77 -0.49 -10.83
N LEU A 68 8.86 -1.43 -11.08
CA LEU A 68 7.51 -1.41 -10.52
C LEU A 68 7.57 -1.54 -9.00
N LEU A 69 6.93 -0.62 -8.28
CA LEU A 69 6.88 -0.66 -6.82
C LEU A 69 6.07 -1.87 -6.34
N THR A 70 6.80 -2.85 -5.84
CA THR A 70 6.29 -4.14 -5.44
C THR A 70 6.63 -4.38 -3.97
N VAL A 71 5.63 -4.47 -3.11
CA VAL A 71 5.76 -4.84 -1.71
C VAL A 71 5.87 -6.36 -1.61
N PRO A 72 7.04 -6.91 -1.25
CA PRO A 72 7.18 -8.35 -1.06
C PRO A 72 6.44 -8.76 0.21
N VAL A 73 5.31 -9.41 0.03
CA VAL A 73 4.52 -10.06 1.09
C VAL A 73 4.98 -11.50 1.25
N GLY A 74 6.22 -11.68 1.71
CA GLY A 74 6.84 -13.01 1.90
C GLY A 74 6.26 -13.79 3.10
N GLY A 75 4.94 -13.89 3.21
CA GLY A 75 4.20 -14.50 4.31
C GLY A 75 3.36 -13.50 5.11
N ALA A 76 2.51 -14.02 5.98
CA ALA A 76 1.48 -13.24 6.67
C ALA A 76 1.98 -12.61 7.99
N ASP A 77 1.12 -11.81 8.61
CA ASP A 77 1.28 -11.19 9.95
C ASP A 77 2.54 -10.35 10.21
N ARG A 78 2.90 -9.47 9.28
CA ARG A 78 4.14 -8.68 9.37
C ARG A 78 3.95 -7.22 9.04
N VAL A 79 4.83 -6.40 9.58
CA VAL A 79 5.00 -5.01 9.14
C VAL A 79 6.13 -4.96 8.12
N VAL A 80 5.88 -4.33 6.97
CA VAL A 80 6.88 -4.08 5.94
C VAL A 80 7.17 -2.58 5.92
N SER A 81 8.33 -2.19 6.44
CA SER A 81 8.81 -0.81 6.39
C SER A 81 9.38 -0.48 5.03
N LEU A 82 9.07 0.71 4.51
CA LEU A 82 9.57 1.19 3.24
C LEU A 82 10.91 1.91 3.42
N THR A 83 11.85 1.65 2.51
CA THR A 83 13.20 2.22 2.56
C THR A 83 13.68 2.58 1.16
N GLY A 84 14.73 3.40 1.08
CA GLY A 84 15.43 3.71 -0.18
C GLY A 84 14.52 4.27 -1.27
N ALA A 85 14.73 3.83 -2.52
CA ALA A 85 14.00 4.31 -3.68
C ALA A 85 12.48 4.09 -3.58
N PHE A 86 12.04 3.00 -2.92
CA PHE A 86 10.63 2.74 -2.69
C PHE A 86 10.00 3.87 -1.86
N LEU A 87 10.60 4.19 -0.71
CA LEU A 87 10.10 5.24 0.17
C LEU A 87 10.05 6.61 -0.54
N GLN A 88 11.07 6.92 -1.35
CA GLN A 88 11.09 8.16 -2.12
C GLN A 88 9.93 8.24 -3.13
N ALA A 89 9.69 7.15 -3.86
CA ALA A 89 8.66 7.09 -4.89
C ALA A 89 7.23 7.18 -4.33
N VAL A 90 7.00 6.76 -3.08
CA VAL A 90 5.67 6.87 -2.43
C VAL A 90 5.48 8.12 -1.57
N SER A 91 6.55 8.87 -1.30
CA SER A 91 6.53 9.96 -0.31
C SER A 91 5.59 11.11 -0.67
N SER A 92 5.34 11.31 -1.97
CA SER A 92 4.47 12.34 -2.53
C SER A 92 3.07 11.83 -2.93
N LEU A 93 2.81 10.53 -2.81
CA LEU A 93 1.54 9.95 -3.23
C LEU A 93 0.44 10.22 -2.20
N ARG A 94 -0.78 10.43 -2.68
CA ARG A 94 -1.94 10.67 -1.81
C ARG A 94 -3.04 9.63 -1.98
N PHE A 95 -3.50 9.45 -3.21
CA PHE A 95 -4.55 8.48 -3.52
C PHE A 95 -3.90 7.18 -3.98
N ILE A 96 -4.03 6.12 -3.19
CA ILE A 96 -3.29 4.86 -3.38
C ILE A 96 -4.26 3.68 -3.49
N LYS A 97 -4.03 2.79 -4.45
CA LYS A 97 -4.63 1.45 -4.53
C LYS A 97 -3.55 0.38 -4.38
N LEU A 98 -3.99 -0.77 -3.90
CA LEU A 98 -3.20 -2.00 -3.84
C LEU A 98 -3.71 -2.94 -4.91
N LYS A 99 -2.79 -3.44 -5.73
CA LYS A 99 -3.07 -4.45 -6.73
C LYS A 99 -2.35 -5.73 -6.34
N CYS A 100 -3.06 -6.83 -6.31
CA CYS A 100 -2.50 -8.16 -6.10
C CYS A 100 -2.71 -8.97 -7.38
N ALA A 101 -1.61 -9.25 -8.09
CA ALA A 101 -1.62 -10.01 -9.34
C ALA A 101 -1.83 -11.52 -9.17
N SER A 102 -1.98 -11.97 -7.93
CA SER A 102 -2.18 -13.38 -7.58
C SER A 102 -3.53 -13.58 -6.91
N ASN A 103 -3.94 -14.84 -6.75
CA ASN A 103 -5.20 -15.18 -6.09
C ASN A 103 -5.13 -14.88 -4.59
N VAL A 104 -6.08 -14.11 -4.09
CA VAL A 104 -6.32 -13.91 -2.65
C VAL A 104 -7.51 -14.78 -2.25
N GLY A 105 -7.36 -15.69 -1.30
CA GLY A 105 -8.35 -16.74 -1.02
C GLY A 105 -9.62 -16.24 -0.33
N ALA A 106 -9.57 -15.09 0.34
CA ALA A 106 -10.73 -14.40 0.91
C ALA A 106 -10.42 -12.91 1.04
N ASN A 107 -11.42 -12.06 1.27
CA ASN A 107 -11.19 -10.62 1.48
C ASN A 107 -10.17 -10.41 2.61
N ARG A 108 -9.19 -9.53 2.37
CA ARG A 108 -8.14 -9.17 3.33
C ARG A 108 -8.09 -7.68 3.55
N GLU A 109 -7.62 -7.26 4.71
CA GLU A 109 -7.34 -5.87 5.00
C GLU A 109 -5.83 -5.66 5.12
N ILE A 110 -5.27 -4.83 4.24
CA ILE A 110 -3.90 -4.35 4.36
C ILE A 110 -3.95 -2.96 4.99
N VAL A 111 -3.11 -2.75 6.01
CA VAL A 111 -3.04 -1.44 6.67
C VAL A 111 -1.89 -0.64 6.09
N LEU A 112 -2.18 0.55 5.60
CA LEU A 112 -1.21 1.57 5.25
C LEU A 112 -0.92 2.44 6.47
N ILE A 113 0.35 2.69 6.73
CA ILE A 113 0.79 3.57 7.81
C ILE A 113 1.61 4.69 7.19
N GLY A 114 1.10 5.91 7.30
CA GLY A 114 1.79 7.13 6.89
C GLY A 114 2.27 7.94 8.09
N LYS A 115 3.25 8.81 7.85
CA LYS A 115 3.77 9.76 8.84
C LYS A 115 3.64 11.19 8.31
N GLY A 116 3.16 12.11 9.14
CA GLY A 116 3.03 13.54 8.84
C GLY A 116 3.55 14.43 9.96
#